data_AF-A0A838H1M5-F1
#
_entry.id   AF-A0A838H1M5-F1
#
_cell.length_a   1.000
_cell.length_b   1.000
_cell.length_c   1.000
_cell.angle_alpha   90.00
_cell.angle_beta   90.00
_cell.angle_gamma   90.00
#
_symmetry.space_group_name_H-M   'P 1'
#
loop_
_entity.id
_entity.type
_entity.pdbx_description
1 polymer ?
#
loop_
_entity_poly.entity_id
_entity_poly.type
_entity_poly.pdbx_seq_one_letter_code
_entity_poly.pdbx_strand_id
1 'polypeptide(L)'
;MTRRLLDALPVEARAAVTGGTCGVGVMLVAGAVLVTGSLAQHFPTALRLADELHAGVVGGAVMALVGAAAMPNAVLCAGAFVAGPGFALGTGTAVAPSGVDLGPLPSFPLLAAVPQQAVGWWLDALVAVPVLAAMVAGLAATHRYPVTGLGRTTARGGLAGLVFGVAFGALTWLATGAIGPGRMHDIGPDVSGTMAICVAAGILGGSVAASGRHWISGALTRRRAAEPPDAGKDPTVA
;
A
#
# COMPACT_ATOMS: atom_id res chain seq x y z
N MET A 1 19.60 3.49 16.86
CA MET A 1 18.93 4.62 17.53
C MET A 1 17.42 4.39 17.71
N THR A 2 16.70 4.02 16.64
CA THR A 2 15.21 3.93 16.59
C THR A 2 14.55 2.99 17.61
N ARG A 3 15.20 1.88 17.98
CA ARG A 3 14.64 0.93 18.99
C ARG A 3 14.50 1.55 20.39
N ARG A 4 15.46 2.38 20.83
CA ARG A 4 15.44 3.00 22.17
C ARG A 4 14.31 4.01 22.35
N LEU A 5 13.88 4.68 21.28
CA LEU A 5 12.74 5.61 21.31
C LEU A 5 11.38 4.89 21.36
N LEU A 6 11.27 3.73 20.70
CA LEU A 6 10.06 2.90 20.74
C LEU A 6 9.83 2.27 22.12
N ASP A 7 10.89 2.00 22.87
CA ASP A 7 10.81 1.40 24.21
C ASP A 7 10.19 2.35 25.26
N ALA A 8 10.30 3.67 25.05
CA ALA A 8 9.71 4.70 25.92
C ALA A 8 8.21 4.92 25.68
N LEU A 9 7.66 4.42 24.57
CA LEU A 9 6.25 4.62 24.23
C LEU A 9 5.30 3.67 24.98
N PRO A 10 4.05 4.09 25.23
CA PRO A 10 3.02 3.19 25.72
C PRO A 10 2.80 2.03 24.73
N VAL A 11 2.44 0.85 25.25
CA VAL A 11 2.26 -0.39 24.48
C VAL A 11 1.32 -0.19 23.28
N GLU A 12 0.29 0.65 23.42
CA GLU A 12 -0.65 0.96 22.35
C GLU A 12 0.01 1.65 21.16
N ALA A 13 0.89 2.62 21.41
CA ALA A 13 1.61 3.32 20.35
C ALA A 13 2.58 2.38 19.62
N ARG A 14 3.29 1.50 20.35
CA ARG A 14 4.15 0.48 19.72
C ARG A 14 3.35 -0.48 18.85
N ALA A 15 2.20 -0.93 19.34
CA ALA A 15 1.33 -1.84 18.59
C ALA A 15 0.81 -1.17 17.31
N ALA A 16 0.35 0.08 17.42
CA ALA A 16 -0.16 0.85 16.29
C ALA A 16 0.93 1.12 15.24
N VAL A 17 2.13 1.52 15.66
CA VAL A 17 3.27 1.73 14.75
C VAL A 17 3.69 0.43 14.08
N THR A 18 3.83 -0.66 14.84
CA THR A 18 4.27 -1.94 14.26
C THR A 18 3.25 -2.46 13.25
N GLY A 19 1.95 -2.44 13.59
CA GLY A 19 0.90 -2.81 12.65
C GLY A 19 0.84 -1.89 11.45
N GLY A 20 0.86 -0.56 11.68
CA GLY A 20 0.85 0.44 10.62
C GLY A 20 1.99 0.26 9.62
N THR A 21 3.20 0.00 10.10
CA THR A 21 4.37 -0.27 9.22
C THR A 21 4.20 -1.52 8.36
N CYS A 22 3.55 -2.58 8.87
CA CYS A 22 3.22 -3.75 8.07
C CYS A 22 2.22 -3.40 6.95
N GLY A 23 1.19 -2.60 7.26
CA GLY A 23 0.22 -2.13 6.26
C GLY A 23 0.87 -1.28 5.16
N VAL A 24 1.74 -0.34 5.55
CA VAL A 24 2.51 0.47 4.59
C VAL A 24 3.36 -0.42 3.69
N GLY A 25 4.01 -1.44 4.25
CA GLY A 25 4.81 -2.41 3.50
C GLY A 25 3.99 -3.15 2.43
N VAL A 26 2.77 -3.57 2.74
CA VAL A 26 1.86 -4.21 1.76
C VAL A 26 1.57 -3.28 0.58
N MET A 27 1.28 -2.01 0.87
CA MET A 27 0.95 -1.02 -0.16
C MET A 27 2.15 -0.71 -1.06
N LEU A 28 3.35 -0.61 -0.48
CA LEU A 28 4.59 -0.41 -1.23
C LEU A 28 4.91 -1.61 -2.11
N VAL A 29 4.70 -2.83 -1.63
CA VAL A 29 4.86 -4.05 -2.44
C VAL A 29 3.87 -4.06 -3.60
N ALA A 30 2.60 -3.74 -3.35
CA ALA A 30 1.59 -3.66 -4.39
C ALA A 30 1.96 -2.62 -5.47
N GLY A 31 2.38 -1.42 -5.06
CA GLY A 31 2.86 -0.39 -5.98
C GLY A 31 4.10 -0.84 -6.78
N ALA A 32 5.07 -1.49 -6.13
CA ALA A 32 6.26 -2.01 -6.78
C ALA A 32 5.96 -3.11 -7.81
N VAL A 33 5.02 -4.02 -7.49
CA VAL A 33 4.56 -5.06 -8.42
C VAL A 33 3.91 -4.43 -9.65
N LEU A 34 3.07 -3.40 -9.48
CA LEU A 34 2.44 -2.71 -10.60
C LEU A 34 3.45 -1.97 -11.48
N VAL A 35 4.38 -1.24 -10.86
CA VAL A 35 5.43 -0.52 -11.60
C VAL A 35 6.31 -1.51 -12.37
N THR A 36 6.74 -2.60 -11.72
CA THR A 36 7.59 -3.62 -12.35
C THR A 36 6.84 -4.35 -13.47
N GLY A 37 5.58 -4.69 -13.26
CA GLY A 37 4.73 -5.33 -14.28
C GLY A 37 4.52 -4.43 -15.49
N SER A 38 4.23 -3.14 -15.27
CA SER A 38 4.09 -2.16 -16.34
C SER A 38 5.41 -1.96 -17.10
N LEU A 39 6.54 -1.86 -16.38
CA LEU A 39 7.85 -1.71 -17.00
C LEU A 39 8.22 -2.94 -17.85
N ALA A 40 7.96 -4.15 -17.35
CA ALA A 40 8.22 -5.39 -18.08
C ALA A 40 7.41 -5.47 -19.40
N GLN A 41 6.16 -4.99 -19.38
CA GLN A 41 5.31 -4.95 -20.57
C GLN A 41 5.80 -3.92 -21.62
N HIS A 42 6.32 -2.77 -21.17
CA HIS A 42 6.73 -1.67 -22.06
C HIS A 42 8.24 -1.65 -22.36
N PHE A 43 9.01 -2.58 -21.79
CA PHE A 43 10.46 -2.68 -21.96
C PHE A 43 10.93 -2.73 -23.43
N PRO A 44 10.27 -3.47 -24.35
CA PRO A 44 10.68 -3.49 -25.76
C PRO A 44 10.53 -2.12 -26.45
N THR A 45 9.53 -1.35 -26.06
CA THR A 45 9.28 0.01 -26.57
C THR A 45 10.34 0.98 -26.04
N ALA A 46 10.73 0.85 -24.78
CA ALA A 46 11.78 1.68 -24.17
C ALA A 46 13.15 1.48 -24.85
N LEU A 47 13.49 0.24 -25.22
CA LEU A 47 14.72 -0.06 -25.96
C LEU A 47 14.74 0.58 -27.35
N ARG A 48 13.62 0.54 -28.09
CA ARG A 48 13.51 1.18 -29.42
C ARG A 48 13.71 2.69 -29.35
N LEU A 49 13.13 3.34 -28.36
CA LEU A 49 13.31 4.78 -28.14
C LEU A 49 14.75 5.14 -27.75
N ALA A 50 15.41 4.29 -26.95
CA ALA A 50 16.82 4.49 -26.58
C ALA A 50 17.76 4.35 -27.80
N ASP A 51 17.46 3.40 -28.69
CA ASP A 51 18.18 3.21 -29.95
C ASP A 51 17.95 4.38 -30.92
N GLU A 52 16.71 4.85 -31.09
CA GLU A 52 16.38 6.01 -31.93
C GLU A 52 17.08 7.29 -31.45
N LEU A 53 17.18 7.48 -30.13
CA LEU A 53 17.87 8.62 -29.53
C LEU A 53 19.40 8.51 -29.60
N HIS A 54 19.94 7.44 -30.20
CA HIS A 54 21.37 7.12 -30.22
C HIS A 54 22.00 7.18 -28.82
N ALA A 55 21.25 6.77 -27.79
CA ALA A 55 21.63 7.02 -26.40
C ALA A 55 22.99 6.38 -26.05
N GLY A 56 23.46 5.39 -26.81
CA GLY A 56 24.71 4.69 -26.55
C GLY A 56 24.71 4.04 -25.16
N VAL A 57 25.82 3.42 -24.78
CA VAL A 57 25.92 2.74 -23.47
C VAL A 57 25.80 3.73 -22.31
N VAL A 58 26.36 4.94 -22.46
CA VAL A 58 26.35 5.97 -21.42
C VAL A 58 24.98 6.60 -21.24
N GLY A 59 24.28 6.97 -22.32
CA GLY A 59 22.92 7.51 -22.24
C GLY A 59 21.92 6.48 -21.74
N GLY A 60 22.08 5.20 -22.12
CA GLY A 60 21.30 4.11 -21.55
C GLY A 60 21.51 3.95 -20.03
N ALA A 61 22.76 4.02 -19.56
CA ALA A 61 23.08 3.97 -18.13
C ALA A 61 22.50 5.17 -17.35
N VAL A 62 22.59 6.39 -17.91
CA VAL A 62 21.97 7.58 -17.30
C VAL A 62 20.45 7.43 -17.23
N MET A 63 19.80 6.95 -18.30
CA MET A 63 18.35 6.73 -18.32
C MET A 63 17.92 5.65 -17.31
N ALA A 64 18.69 4.57 -17.17
CA ALA A 64 18.45 3.56 -16.15
C ALA A 64 18.61 4.13 -14.73
N LEU A 65 19.60 4.99 -14.51
CA LEU A 65 19.85 5.61 -13.21
C LEU A 65 18.77 6.64 -12.84
N VAL A 66 18.29 7.41 -13.82
CA VAL A 66 17.14 8.31 -13.67
C VAL A 66 15.85 7.51 -13.41
N GLY A 67 15.63 6.41 -14.13
CA GLY A 67 14.49 5.52 -13.91
C GLY A 67 14.51 4.88 -12.51
N ALA A 68 15.69 4.44 -12.04
CA ALA A 68 15.87 3.93 -10.70
C ALA A 68 15.66 5.00 -9.62
N ALA A 69 16.10 6.24 -9.87
CA ALA A 69 15.84 7.36 -8.97
C ALA A 69 14.35 7.77 -8.94
N ALA A 70 13.63 7.57 -10.05
CA ALA A 70 12.19 7.84 -10.15
C ALA A 70 11.31 6.70 -9.59
N MET A 71 11.86 5.49 -9.40
CA MET A 71 11.10 4.33 -8.91
C MET A 71 10.35 4.57 -7.59
N PRO A 72 10.96 5.17 -6.54
CA PRO A 72 10.26 5.42 -5.28
C PRO A 72 9.00 6.27 -5.47
N ASN A 73 9.08 7.32 -6.29
CA ASN A 73 7.94 8.17 -6.61
C ASN A 73 6.91 7.40 -7.44
N ALA A 74 7.35 6.61 -8.42
CA ALA A 74 6.46 5.77 -9.22
C ALA A 74 5.68 4.76 -8.37
N VAL A 75 6.30 4.15 -7.35
CA VAL A 75 5.63 3.23 -6.42
C VAL A 75 4.56 3.94 -5.59
N LEU A 76 4.83 5.17 -5.14
CA LEU A 76 3.87 5.97 -4.38
C LEU A 76 2.70 6.44 -5.26
N CYS A 77 2.97 6.86 -6.50
CA CYS A 77 1.93 7.17 -7.50
C CYS A 77 1.08 5.93 -7.82
N ALA A 78 1.72 4.77 -8.02
CA ALA A 78 1.01 3.51 -8.24
C ALA A 78 0.16 3.13 -7.03
N GLY A 79 0.65 3.37 -5.81
CA GLY A 79 -0.13 3.15 -4.59
C GLY A 79 -1.33 4.08 -4.45
N ALA A 80 -1.21 5.36 -4.86
CA ALA A 80 -2.35 6.28 -4.93
C ALA A 80 -3.36 5.89 -6.03
N PHE A 81 -2.88 5.34 -7.14
CA PHE A 81 -3.73 4.72 -8.16
C PHE A 81 -4.48 3.50 -7.61
N VAL A 82 -3.81 2.62 -6.87
CA VAL A 82 -4.44 1.47 -6.19
C VAL A 82 -5.45 1.90 -5.14
N ALA A 83 -5.17 2.98 -4.42
CA ALA A 83 -6.10 3.54 -3.45
C ALA A 83 -7.37 4.11 -4.10
N GLY A 84 -7.30 4.50 -5.38
CA GLY A 84 -8.43 5.07 -6.14
C GLY A 84 -8.26 6.52 -6.61
N PRO A 85 -7.70 7.46 -5.83
CA PRO A 85 -7.59 8.87 -6.23
C PRO A 85 -6.66 9.11 -7.41
N GLY A 86 -5.66 8.24 -7.60
CA GLY A 86 -4.75 8.35 -8.72
C GLY A 86 -3.66 9.40 -8.52
N PHE A 87 -3.12 9.88 -9.64
CA PHE A 87 -2.04 10.86 -9.68
C PHE A 87 -2.15 11.79 -10.89
N ALA A 88 -1.57 12.98 -10.77
CA ALA A 88 -1.46 13.98 -11.83
C ALA A 88 -0.06 13.96 -12.45
N LEU A 89 0.01 14.22 -13.76
CA LEU A 89 1.25 14.36 -14.53
C LEU A 89 1.38 15.79 -15.12
N GLY A 90 0.63 16.74 -14.58
CA GLY A 90 0.51 18.10 -15.05
C GLY A 90 -0.81 18.74 -14.60
N THR A 91 -0.86 20.06 -14.65
CA THR A 91 -2.03 20.85 -14.23
C THR A 91 -3.24 20.48 -15.09
N GLY A 92 -4.34 20.05 -14.44
CA GLY A 92 -5.55 19.62 -15.14
C GLY A 92 -5.47 18.22 -15.74
N THR A 93 -4.53 17.39 -15.27
CA THR A 93 -4.45 15.96 -15.64
C THR A 93 -4.74 15.09 -14.42
N ALA A 94 -5.49 14.01 -14.61
CA ALA A 94 -5.79 13.04 -13.58
C ALA A 94 -5.78 11.62 -14.18
N VAL A 95 -4.94 10.76 -13.64
CA VAL A 95 -4.90 9.33 -13.97
C VAL A 95 -5.42 8.56 -12.77
N ALA A 96 -6.70 8.18 -12.83
CA ALA A 96 -7.36 7.40 -11.78
C ALA A 96 -8.06 6.17 -12.37
N PRO A 97 -8.25 5.10 -11.58
CA PRO A 97 -9.12 3.97 -11.93
C PRO A 97 -10.50 4.38 -12.45
N SER A 98 -11.09 5.41 -11.84
CA SER A 98 -12.45 5.89 -12.15
C SER A 98 -12.54 6.72 -13.44
N GLY A 99 -11.40 7.12 -14.01
CA GLY A 99 -11.36 7.97 -15.19
C GLY A 99 -9.97 8.57 -15.41
N VAL A 100 -9.63 8.74 -16.69
CA VAL A 100 -8.39 9.37 -17.12
C VAL A 100 -8.77 10.64 -17.87
N ASP A 101 -8.50 11.79 -17.25
CA ASP A 101 -8.64 13.10 -17.89
C ASP A 101 -7.24 13.66 -18.10
N LEU A 102 -6.78 13.60 -19.34
CA LEU A 102 -5.42 14.00 -19.70
C LEU A 102 -5.34 15.48 -20.08
N GLY A 103 -6.46 16.22 -20.15
CA GLY A 103 -6.48 17.58 -20.69
C GLY A 103 -5.79 17.70 -22.05
N PRO A 104 -5.52 18.92 -22.55
CA PRO A 104 -4.68 19.13 -23.73
C PRO A 104 -3.19 19.02 -23.34
N LEU A 105 -2.69 17.79 -23.19
CA LEU A 105 -1.27 17.52 -22.95
C LEU A 105 -0.44 17.74 -24.23
N PRO A 106 0.78 18.34 -24.13
CA PRO A 106 1.75 18.30 -25.21
C PRO A 106 2.16 16.86 -25.50
N SER A 107 2.43 16.53 -26.77
CA SER A 107 2.79 15.19 -27.25
C SER A 107 4.12 14.68 -26.65
N PHE A 108 4.07 14.17 -25.42
CA PHE A 108 5.21 13.55 -24.73
C PHE A 108 5.15 12.02 -24.87
N PRO A 109 6.15 11.35 -25.49
CA PRO A 109 6.13 9.91 -25.76
C PRO A 109 5.95 9.01 -24.52
N LEU A 110 6.36 9.48 -23.34
CA LEU A 110 6.22 8.78 -22.05
C LEU A 110 4.75 8.60 -21.61
N LEU A 111 3.82 9.37 -22.17
CA LEU A 111 2.38 9.30 -21.88
C LEU A 111 1.67 8.14 -22.61
N ALA A 112 2.34 7.47 -23.56
CA ALA A 112 1.78 6.30 -24.26
C ALA A 112 1.57 5.08 -23.35
N ALA A 113 2.22 5.06 -22.18
CA ALA A 113 2.09 3.98 -21.19
C ALA A 113 0.89 4.18 -20.23
N VAL A 114 0.15 5.29 -20.33
CA VAL A 114 -1.01 5.58 -19.48
C VAL A 114 -2.28 4.99 -20.12
N PRO A 115 -3.08 4.19 -19.39
CA PRO A 115 -4.31 3.59 -19.93
C PRO A 115 -5.29 4.66 -20.45
N GLN A 116 -5.71 4.55 -21.72
CA GLN A 116 -6.55 5.56 -22.40
C GLN A 116 -8.07 5.31 -22.29
N GLN A 117 -8.49 4.32 -21.52
CA GLN A 117 -9.89 3.90 -21.38
C GLN A 117 -10.14 3.55 -19.91
N ALA A 118 -11.30 3.90 -19.35
CA ALA A 118 -11.72 3.42 -18.04
C ALA A 118 -11.75 1.88 -18.08
N VAL A 119 -10.90 1.25 -17.28
CA VAL A 119 -10.63 -0.19 -17.37
C VAL A 119 -11.66 -0.98 -16.54
N GLY A 120 -12.06 -2.17 -17.00
CA GLY A 120 -13.24 -2.91 -16.50
C GLY A 120 -13.19 -3.50 -15.08
N TRP A 121 -14.07 -4.48 -14.83
CA TRP A 121 -14.42 -5.20 -13.58
C TRP A 121 -13.29 -5.64 -12.62
N TRP A 122 -12.02 -5.54 -13.00
CA TRP A 122 -10.85 -5.86 -12.17
C TRP A 122 -10.42 -4.69 -11.27
N LEU A 123 -10.93 -3.46 -11.49
CA LEU A 123 -10.64 -2.30 -10.64
C LEU A 123 -11.36 -2.33 -9.29
N ASP A 124 -12.53 -2.97 -9.19
CA ASP A 124 -13.15 -3.26 -7.88
C ASP A 124 -12.22 -4.12 -7.00
N ALA A 125 -11.38 -4.95 -7.63
CA ALA A 125 -10.36 -5.73 -6.94
C ALA A 125 -9.16 -4.89 -6.48
N LEU A 126 -8.91 -3.70 -7.05
CA LEU A 126 -7.86 -2.79 -6.59
C LEU A 126 -8.23 -2.12 -5.26
N VAL A 127 -9.52 -1.80 -5.05
CA VAL A 127 -10.04 -1.29 -3.76
C VAL A 127 -9.88 -2.32 -2.63
N ALA A 128 -9.77 -3.61 -2.96
CA ALA A 128 -9.47 -4.64 -1.96
C ALA A 128 -8.05 -4.50 -1.39
N VAL A 129 -7.09 -3.93 -2.13
CA VAL A 129 -5.69 -3.85 -1.69
C VAL A 129 -5.49 -2.93 -0.47
N PRO A 130 -6.01 -1.69 -0.43
CA PRO A 130 -5.99 -0.86 0.78
C PRO A 130 -6.64 -1.56 1.98
N VAL A 131 -7.74 -2.29 1.74
CA VAL A 131 -8.44 -3.04 2.79
C VAL A 131 -7.59 -4.19 3.30
N LEU A 132 -6.94 -4.96 2.42
CA LEU A 132 -6.03 -6.03 2.81
C LEU A 132 -4.82 -5.49 3.59
N ALA A 133 -4.24 -4.36 3.15
CA ALA A 133 -3.18 -3.68 3.87
C ALA A 133 -3.64 -3.26 5.28
N ALA A 134 -4.86 -2.72 5.41
CA ALA A 134 -5.46 -2.37 6.69
C ALA A 134 -5.71 -3.59 7.59
N MET A 135 -6.19 -4.71 7.03
CA MET A 135 -6.37 -5.97 7.75
C MET A 135 -5.03 -6.49 8.28
N VAL A 136 -3.99 -6.50 7.43
CA VAL A 136 -2.63 -6.89 7.83
C VAL A 136 -2.12 -5.99 8.95
N ALA A 137 -2.37 -4.68 8.91
CA ALA A 137 -2.00 -3.77 9.98
C ALA A 137 -2.66 -4.13 11.32
N GLY A 138 -3.97 -4.39 11.33
CA GLY A 138 -4.69 -4.79 12.54
C GLY A 138 -4.31 -6.18 13.06
N LEU A 139 -4.09 -7.14 12.17
CA LEU A 139 -3.62 -8.49 12.50
C LEU A 139 -2.21 -8.46 13.10
N ALA A 140 -1.28 -7.75 12.47
CA ALA A 140 0.10 -7.63 12.95
C ALA A 140 0.16 -6.95 14.33
N ALA A 141 -0.61 -5.88 14.53
CA ALA A 141 -0.68 -5.19 15.83
C ALA A 141 -1.17 -6.10 16.95
N THR A 142 -2.27 -6.83 16.72
CA THR A 142 -2.85 -7.71 17.74
C THR A 142 -2.08 -9.02 17.92
N HIS A 143 -1.41 -9.51 16.88
CA HIS A 143 -0.54 -10.69 16.97
C HIS A 143 0.72 -10.41 17.79
N ARG A 144 1.36 -9.27 17.55
CA ARG A 144 2.63 -8.90 18.20
C ARG A 144 2.43 -8.36 19.62
N TYR A 145 1.29 -7.71 19.86
CA TYR A 145 0.86 -7.24 21.16
C TYR A 145 -0.56 -7.76 21.44
N PRO A 146 -0.70 -8.97 21.99
CA PRO A 146 -2.01 -9.51 22.33
C PRO A 146 -2.67 -8.70 23.44
N VAL A 147 -3.99 -8.58 23.38
CA VAL A 147 -4.82 -7.94 24.40
C VAL A 147 -6.11 -8.72 24.57
N THR A 148 -6.63 -8.75 25.79
CA THR A 148 -7.88 -9.42 26.13
C THR A 148 -9.05 -8.45 26.03
N GLY A 149 -10.20 -8.97 25.56
CA GLY A 149 -11.42 -8.21 25.38
C GLY A 149 -11.61 -7.65 23.97
N LEU A 150 -12.80 -7.88 23.41
CA LEU A 150 -13.15 -7.52 22.04
C LEU A 150 -12.91 -6.03 21.77
N GLY A 151 -13.48 -5.13 22.60
CA GLY A 151 -13.35 -3.68 22.40
C GLY A 151 -11.89 -3.19 22.34
N ARG A 152 -11.00 -3.75 23.17
CA ARG A 152 -9.57 -3.41 23.15
C ARG A 152 -8.86 -3.96 21.92
N THR A 153 -9.19 -5.18 21.49
CA THR A 153 -8.63 -5.75 20.24
C THR A 153 -9.06 -4.94 19.02
N THR A 154 -10.34 -4.58 18.93
CA THR A 154 -10.91 -3.78 17.84
C THR A 154 -10.28 -2.38 17.82
N ALA A 155 -10.21 -1.70 18.97
CA ALA A 155 -9.59 -0.38 19.07
C ALA A 155 -8.11 -0.39 18.66
N ARG A 156 -7.33 -1.40 19.10
CA ARG A 156 -5.93 -1.55 18.69
C ARG A 156 -5.79 -1.82 17.19
N GLY A 157 -6.66 -2.64 16.62
CA GLY A 157 -6.72 -2.88 15.18
C GLY A 157 -7.01 -1.60 14.39
N GLY A 158 -8.01 -0.83 14.82
CA GLY A 158 -8.37 0.45 14.22
C GLY A 158 -7.27 1.50 14.34
N LEU A 159 -6.59 1.59 15.50
CA LEU A 159 -5.45 2.49 15.70
C LEU A 159 -4.27 2.13 14.80
N ALA A 160 -3.95 0.84 14.63
CA ALA A 160 -2.92 0.40 13.71
C ALA A 160 -3.26 0.72 12.25
N GLY A 161 -4.53 0.53 11.88
CA GLY A 161 -5.05 0.91 10.56
C GLY A 161 -5.02 2.42 10.31
N LEU A 162 -5.36 3.23 11.31
CA LEU A 162 -5.22 4.69 11.26
C LEU A 162 -3.76 5.10 11.02
N VAL A 163 -2.82 4.53 11.78
CA VAL A 163 -1.39 4.81 11.58
C VAL A 163 -0.93 4.40 10.19
N PHE A 164 -1.39 3.26 9.66
CA PHE A 164 -1.15 2.89 8.27
C PHE A 164 -1.66 3.97 7.30
N GLY A 165 -2.92 4.38 7.40
CA GLY A 165 -3.52 5.31 6.47
C GLY A 165 -2.86 6.69 6.48
N VAL A 166 -2.57 7.21 7.67
CA VAL A 166 -1.86 8.49 7.84
C VAL A 166 -0.42 8.37 7.34
N ALA A 167 0.30 7.31 7.70
CA ALA A 167 1.70 7.15 7.29
C ALA A 167 1.82 6.98 5.78
N PHE A 168 0.96 6.16 5.15
CA PHE A 168 0.99 5.98 3.70
C PHE A 168 0.59 7.26 2.96
N GLY A 169 -0.48 7.93 3.38
CA GLY A 169 -0.87 9.23 2.81
C GLY A 169 0.19 10.31 3.00
N ALA A 170 0.90 10.33 4.13
CA ALA A 170 2.02 11.25 4.31
C ALA A 170 3.21 10.90 3.41
N LEU A 171 3.47 9.62 3.15
CA LEU A 171 4.52 9.20 2.22
C LEU A 171 4.22 9.64 0.79
N THR A 172 2.95 9.65 0.35
CA THR A 172 2.61 10.09 -1.01
C THR A 172 2.91 11.57 -1.24
N TRP A 173 2.95 12.40 -0.20
CA TRP A 173 3.39 13.79 -0.30
C TRP A 173 4.85 13.94 -0.75
N LEU A 174 5.71 12.96 -0.46
CA LEU A 174 7.10 12.94 -0.93
C LEU A 174 7.21 12.71 -2.44
N ALA A 175 6.16 12.17 -3.06
CA ALA A 175 6.08 11.95 -4.50
C ALA A 175 5.42 13.12 -5.24
N THR A 176 5.08 14.21 -4.56
CA THR A 176 4.57 15.45 -5.18
C THR A 176 5.73 16.38 -5.52
N GLY A 177 5.72 16.98 -6.70
CA GLY A 177 6.73 17.95 -7.12
C GLY A 177 6.38 18.67 -8.42
N ALA A 178 7.15 19.71 -8.71
CA ALA A 178 7.10 20.45 -9.98
C ALA A 178 8.34 20.13 -10.81
N ILE A 179 8.15 19.73 -12.06
CA ILE A 179 9.28 19.44 -12.97
C ILE A 179 9.55 20.65 -13.91
N GLY A 180 8.60 21.57 -14.08
CA GLY A 180 8.81 22.77 -14.91
C GLY A 180 7.74 23.86 -14.74
N PRO A 181 7.95 25.05 -15.33
CA PRO A 181 7.01 26.16 -15.26
C PRO A 181 5.72 25.88 -16.07
N GLY A 182 4.61 26.50 -15.66
CA GLY A 182 3.32 26.38 -16.35
C GLY A 182 2.62 25.05 -16.06
N ARG A 183 2.27 24.29 -17.09
CA ARG A 183 1.40 23.10 -16.97
C ARG A 183 2.06 21.87 -16.35
N MET A 184 3.37 21.89 -16.10
CA MET A 184 4.13 20.82 -15.44
C MET A 184 4.40 21.09 -13.96
N HIS A 185 3.66 22.04 -13.36
CA HIS A 185 3.81 22.43 -11.97
C HIS A 185 3.24 21.39 -10.99
N ASP A 186 2.15 20.71 -11.36
CA ASP A 186 1.46 19.77 -10.48
C ASP A 186 1.69 18.33 -10.96
N ILE A 187 2.72 17.68 -10.42
CA ILE A 187 3.04 16.28 -10.70
C ILE A 187 3.09 15.52 -9.39
N GLY A 188 2.33 14.42 -9.31
CA GLY A 188 2.33 13.55 -8.14
C GLY A 188 0.94 13.02 -7.77
N PRO A 189 0.87 12.15 -6.76
CA PRO A 189 -0.36 11.54 -6.29
C PRO A 189 -1.30 12.56 -5.62
N ASP A 190 -2.62 12.33 -5.69
CA ASP A 190 -3.56 13.08 -4.86
C ASP A 190 -3.41 12.64 -3.40
N VAL A 191 -2.64 13.42 -2.66
CA VAL A 191 -2.31 13.18 -1.25
C VAL A 191 -3.58 13.17 -0.39
N SER A 192 -4.50 14.10 -0.65
CA SER A 192 -5.67 14.31 0.20
C SER A 192 -6.68 13.17 0.08
N GLY A 193 -7.04 12.78 -1.15
CA GLY A 193 -7.91 11.64 -1.40
C GLY A 193 -7.26 10.34 -0.95
N THR A 194 -5.96 10.17 -1.20
CA THR A 194 -5.26 8.91 -0.86
C THR A 194 -5.19 8.71 0.64
N MET A 195 -4.87 9.78 1.38
CA MET A 195 -4.87 9.77 2.83
C MET A 195 -6.27 9.52 3.39
N ALA A 196 -7.31 10.17 2.87
CA ALA A 196 -8.68 9.97 3.34
C ALA A 196 -9.15 8.52 3.17
N ILE A 197 -8.95 7.93 1.99
CA ILE A 197 -9.36 6.54 1.70
C ILE A 197 -8.53 5.57 2.52
N CYS A 198 -7.20 5.73 2.59
CA CYS A 198 -6.36 4.81 3.34
C CYS A 198 -6.61 4.88 4.84
N VAL A 199 -6.98 6.06 5.39
CA VAL A 199 -7.39 6.21 6.79
C VAL A 199 -8.73 5.51 7.04
N ALA A 200 -9.73 5.74 6.17
CA ALA A 200 -11.04 5.11 6.31
C ALA A 200 -10.95 3.58 6.20
N ALA A 201 -10.30 3.08 5.14
CA ALA A 201 -10.04 1.65 4.95
C ALA A 201 -9.18 1.08 6.09
N GLY A 202 -8.19 1.84 6.54
CA GLY A 202 -7.33 1.55 7.69
C GLY A 202 -8.14 1.24 8.95
N ILE A 203 -8.92 2.21 9.41
CA ILE A 203 -9.72 2.08 10.64
C ILE A 203 -10.69 0.91 10.53
N LEU A 204 -11.42 0.80 9.42
CA LEU A 204 -12.43 -0.24 9.23
C LEU A 204 -11.80 -1.64 9.10
N GLY A 205 -10.87 -1.81 8.17
CA GLY A 205 -10.21 -3.10 7.89
C GLY A 205 -9.39 -3.60 9.07
N GLY A 206 -8.67 -2.70 9.75
CA GLY A 206 -7.90 -3.04 10.95
C GLY A 206 -8.80 -3.47 12.12
N SER A 207 -9.92 -2.77 12.33
CA SER A 207 -10.90 -3.10 13.38
C SER A 207 -11.59 -4.44 13.12
N VAL A 208 -12.02 -4.69 11.88
CA VAL A 208 -12.70 -5.93 11.47
C VAL A 208 -11.77 -7.13 11.60
N ALA A 209 -10.53 -7.04 11.09
CA ALA A 209 -9.58 -8.14 11.13
C ALA A 209 -9.19 -8.50 12.58
N ALA A 210 -8.98 -7.50 13.43
CA ALA A 210 -8.70 -7.70 14.85
C ALA A 210 -9.86 -8.40 15.59
N SER A 211 -11.10 -7.97 15.31
CA SER A 211 -12.32 -8.55 15.89
C SER A 211 -12.52 -10.01 15.44
N GLY A 212 -12.32 -10.28 14.15
CA GLY A 212 -12.38 -11.63 13.60
C GLY A 212 -11.36 -12.58 14.24
N ARG A 213 -10.12 -12.12 14.43
CA ARG A 213 -9.09 -12.92 15.11
C ARG A 213 -9.47 -13.25 16.56
N HIS A 214 -10.03 -12.28 17.29
CA HIS A 214 -10.49 -12.51 18.66
C HIS A 214 -11.58 -13.60 18.70
N TRP A 215 -12.57 -13.51 17.79
CA TRP A 215 -13.66 -14.48 17.71
C TRP A 215 -13.16 -15.89 17.37
N ILE A 216 -12.27 -16.03 16.37
CA ILE A 216 -11.69 -17.31 15.98
C ILE A 216 -10.90 -17.92 17.15
N SER A 217 -10.07 -17.12 17.82
CA SER A 217 -9.28 -17.61 18.97
C SER A 217 -10.18 -18.08 20.13
N GLY A 218 -11.31 -17.41 20.38
CA GLY A 218 -12.30 -17.82 21.37
C GLY A 218 -13.09 -19.07 20.97
N ALA A 219 -13.36 -19.26 19.67
CA ALA A 219 -14.04 -20.47 19.19
C ALA A 219 -13.14 -21.72 19.31
N LEU A 220 -11.84 -21.58 19.03
CA LEU A 220 -10.87 -22.67 19.11
C LEU A 220 -10.62 -23.12 20.56
N THR A 221 -10.54 -22.18 21.51
CA THR A 221 -10.39 -22.52 22.93
C THR A 221 -11.65 -23.21 23.49
N ARG A 222 -12.85 -22.76 23.11
CA ARG A 222 -14.11 -23.44 23.47
C ARG A 222 -14.17 -24.86 22.92
N ARG A 223 -13.70 -25.10 21.68
CA ARG A 223 -13.63 -26.44 21.10
C ARG A 223 -12.67 -27.35 21.86
N ARG A 224 -11.46 -26.88 22.18
CA ARG A 224 -10.49 -27.67 22.97
C ARG A 224 -10.98 -28.00 24.38
N ALA A 225 -11.72 -27.09 25.01
CA ALA A 225 -12.29 -27.33 26.34
C ALA A 225 -13.45 -28.33 26.33
N ALA A 226 -14.11 -28.51 25.19
CA ALA A 226 -15.19 -29.49 25.01
C ALA A 226 -14.70 -30.88 24.61
N GLU A 227 -13.42 -31.00 24.23
CA GLU A 227 -12.80 -32.29 23.94
C GLU A 227 -12.48 -33.00 25.27
N PRO A 228 -13.07 -34.18 25.54
CA PRO A 228 -12.83 -34.88 26.78
C PRO A 228 -11.33 -35.19 26.92
N PRO A 229 -10.75 -35.06 28.13
CA PRO A 229 -9.34 -35.35 28.34
C PRO A 229 -9.04 -36.77 27.85
N ASP A 230 -8.05 -36.88 26.97
CA ASP A 230 -7.59 -38.10 26.32
C ASP A 230 -7.54 -39.28 27.31
N ALA A 231 -8.53 -40.17 27.25
CA ALA A 231 -8.59 -41.41 28.01
C ALA A 231 -7.65 -42.48 27.41
N GLY A 232 -6.49 -42.06 26.92
CA GLY A 232 -5.69 -42.80 25.95
C GLY A 232 -4.18 -42.65 26.10
N LYS A 233 -3.68 -42.41 27.31
CA LYS A 233 -2.31 -42.79 27.68
C LYS A 233 -2.29 -43.36 29.09
N ASP A 234 -2.71 -44.62 29.20
CA ASP A 234 -2.27 -45.47 30.30
C ASP A 234 -0.79 -45.83 30.04
N PRO A 235 0.17 -45.41 30.89
CA PRO A 235 1.57 -45.82 30.75
C PRO A 235 1.83 -47.26 31.21
N THR A 236 0.80 -48.12 31.28
CA THR A 236 0.91 -49.49 31.78
C THR A 236 0.59 -50.52 30.70
N VAL A 237 1.52 -50.73 29.78
CA VAL A 237 1.83 -52.10 29.34
C VAL A 237 3.35 -52.23 29.33
N ALA A 238 3.82 -53.00 30.30
CA ALA A 238 5.18 -53.48 30.48
C ALA A 238 5.58 -54.49 29.39
#